data_AF-A0A497GGG4-F1
#
_entry.id   AF-A0A497GGG4-F1
#
_cell.length_a   1.000
_cell.length_b   1.000
_cell.length_c   1.000
_cell.angle_alpha   90.00
_cell.angle_beta   90.00
_cell.angle_gamma   90.00
#
_symmetry.space_group_name_H-M   'P 1'
#
loop_
_entity.id
_entity.type
_entity.pdbx_description
1 polymer ?
#
loop_
_entity_poly.entity_id
_entity_poly.type
_entity_poly.pdbx_seq_one_letter_code
_entity_poly.pdbx_strand_id
1 'polypeptide(L)'
;MRIILLLLPILFLQGCMFTKTVYVPVVEIKYENIPTVLLVDDIEIPEPPEREKFIKANPIEREQMLTKVVIDLYSSMKLYKLKLANIAEFDDNASKIVKE
;
A
#
# COMPACT_ATOMS: atom_id res chain seq x y z
N MET A 1 15.49 48.09 -28.54
CA MET A 1 15.12 46.89 -27.74
C MET A 1 13.74 46.33 -28.14
N ARG A 2 13.56 45.84 -29.38
CA ARG A 2 12.30 45.16 -29.78
C ARG A 2 12.53 43.78 -30.43
N ILE A 3 13.76 43.50 -30.85
CA ILE A 3 14.14 42.25 -31.52
C ILE A 3 14.35 41.10 -30.52
N ILE A 4 14.87 41.40 -29.32
CA ILE A 4 15.11 40.39 -28.27
C ILE A 4 13.80 39.80 -27.73
N LEU A 5 12.71 40.58 -27.73
CA LEU A 5 11.41 40.13 -27.22
C LEU A 5 10.72 39.09 -28.14
N LEU A 6 11.08 39.08 -29.43
CA LEU A 6 10.54 38.15 -30.44
C LEU A 6 11.34 36.84 -30.55
N LEU A 7 12.53 36.76 -29.93
CA LEU A 7 13.36 35.54 -29.89
C LEU A 7 12.94 34.55 -28.80
N LEU A 8 12.36 35.06 -27.70
CA LEU A 8 11.83 34.25 -26.59
C LEU A 8 10.75 33.22 -27.00
N PRO A 9 9.71 33.58 -27.79
CA PRO A 9 8.69 32.60 -28.18
C PRO A 9 9.22 31.51 -29.13
N ILE A 10 10.25 31.82 -29.94
CA ILE A 10 10.86 30.86 -30.88
C ILE A 10 11.65 29.78 -30.12
N LEU A 11 12.33 30.14 -29.03
CA LEU A 11 13.01 29.21 -28.14
C LEU A 11 12.03 28.30 -27.37
N PHE A 12 10.88 28.84 -26.95
CA PHE A 12 9.82 28.05 -26.29
C PHE A 12 9.18 27.02 -27.22
N LEU A 13 9.02 27.34 -28.51
CA LEU A 13 8.49 26.42 -29.52
C LEU A 13 9.48 25.31 -29.90
N GLN A 14 10.79 25.60 -29.94
CA GLN A 14 11.82 24.58 -30.19
C GLN A 14 12.07 23.65 -29.00
N GLY A 15 11.82 24.11 -27.76
CA GLY A 15 11.92 23.29 -26.56
C GLY A 15 10.92 22.14 -26.46
N CYS A 16 9.83 22.17 -27.25
CA CYS A 16 8.77 21.15 -27.21
C CYS A 16 9.00 19.98 -28.20
N MET A 17 9.99 20.10 -29.10
CA MET A 17 10.33 19.03 -30.08
C MET A 17 11.18 17.90 -29.49
N PHE A 18 11.64 18.02 -28.23
CA PHE A 18 12.27 16.93 -27.48
C PHE A 18 11.26 16.17 -26.62
N THR A 19 10.06 15.91 -27.16
CA THR A 19 9.21 14.83 -26.64
C THR A 19 9.78 13.50 -27.15
N LYS A 20 10.97 13.13 -26.66
CA LYS A 20 11.43 11.75 -26.79
C LYS A 20 10.35 10.89 -26.13
N THR A 21 9.67 10.08 -26.93
CA THR A 21 8.74 9.07 -26.43
C THR A 21 9.51 8.23 -25.41
N VAL A 22 9.19 8.42 -24.13
CA VAL A 22 9.74 7.57 -23.07
C VAL A 22 9.02 6.24 -23.23
N TYR A 23 9.64 5.33 -23.97
CA TYR A 23 9.25 3.94 -23.94
C TYR A 23 9.60 3.43 -22.55
N VAL A 24 8.63 3.48 -21.63
CA VAL A 24 8.71 2.73 -20.39
C VAL A 24 8.46 1.29 -20.79
N PRO A 25 9.48 0.40 -20.77
CA PRO A 25 9.22 -1.01 -21.00
C PRO A 25 8.25 -1.46 -19.93
N VAL A 26 7.04 -1.86 -20.33
CA VAL A 26 6.12 -2.57 -19.45
C VAL A 26 6.72 -3.95 -19.29
N VAL A 27 7.47 -4.12 -18.22
CA VAL A 27 8.00 -5.41 -17.83
C VAL A 27 6.85 -6.18 -17.21
N GLU A 28 6.32 -7.17 -17.93
CA GLU A 28 5.38 -8.12 -17.35
C GLU A 28 6.12 -8.99 -16.34
N ILE A 29 5.99 -8.65 -15.05
CA ILE A 29 6.49 -9.49 -13.97
C ILE A 29 5.58 -10.71 -13.90
N LYS A 30 6.10 -11.86 -14.31
CA LYS A 30 5.42 -13.13 -14.10
C LYS A 30 5.59 -13.54 -12.64
N TYR A 31 4.51 -13.40 -11.87
CA TYR A 31 4.45 -13.88 -10.50
C TYR A 31 4.27 -15.42 -10.48
N GLU A 32 5.29 -16.14 -10.93
CA GLU A 32 5.33 -17.59 -10.85
C GLU A 32 5.67 -17.99 -9.40
N ASN A 33 4.86 -18.89 -8.82
CA ASN A 33 5.03 -19.44 -7.46
C ASN A 33 4.88 -18.44 -6.30
N ILE A 34 3.85 -17.58 -6.31
CA ILE A 34 3.50 -16.76 -5.14
C ILE A 34 3.21 -17.70 -3.94
N PRO A 35 3.87 -17.52 -2.79
CA PRO A 35 3.55 -18.27 -1.59
C PRO A 35 2.09 -18.07 -1.19
N THR A 36 1.35 -19.16 -0.96
CA THR A 36 -0.09 -19.13 -0.61
C THR A 36 -0.38 -18.25 0.62
N VAL A 37 0.57 -18.18 1.56
CA VAL A 37 0.49 -17.31 2.75
C VAL A 37 0.35 -15.82 2.43
N LEU A 38 0.82 -15.37 1.27
CA LEU A 38 0.67 -13.98 0.82
C LEU A 38 -0.70 -13.71 0.18
N LEU A 39 -1.38 -14.77 -0.30
CA LEU A 39 -2.63 -14.68 -1.04
C LEU A 39 -3.88 -14.87 -0.18
N VAL A 40 -3.81 -15.73 0.84
CA VAL A 40 -4.95 -16.08 1.68
C VAL A 40 -5.14 -15.04 2.76
N ASP A 41 -6.30 -14.39 2.88
CA ASP A 41 -6.59 -13.51 4.01
C ASP A 41 -6.95 -14.32 5.26
N ASP A 42 -5.94 -14.62 6.07
CA ASP A 42 -5.97 -15.46 7.26
C ASP A 42 -5.94 -14.66 8.57
N ILE A 43 -5.94 -13.33 8.49
CA ILE A 43 -5.86 -12.47 9.67
C ILE A 43 -7.27 -12.20 10.19
N GLU A 44 -7.58 -12.78 11.35
CA GLU A 44 -8.87 -12.57 11.99
C GLU A 44 -8.99 -11.15 12.56
N ILE A 45 -10.13 -10.51 12.29
CA ILE A 45 -10.50 -9.23 12.91
C ILE A 45 -11.36 -9.56 14.14
N PRO A 46 -10.97 -9.13 15.34
CA PRO A 46 -11.75 -9.43 16.54
C PRO A 46 -13.13 -8.79 16.46
N GLU A 47 -14.13 -9.56 16.85
CA GLU A 47 -15.50 -9.08 16.91
C GLU A 47 -15.73 -8.17 18.13
N PRO A 48 -16.62 -7.18 18.01
CA PRO A 48 -17.01 -6.37 19.15
C PRO A 48 -17.71 -7.23 20.22
N PRO A 49 -17.74 -6.78 21.49
CA PRO A 49 -18.44 -7.51 22.55
C PRO A 49 -19.93 -7.64 22.22
N GLU A 50 -20.52 -8.79 22.54
CA GLU A 50 -21.95 -9.00 22.38
C GLU A 50 -22.77 -7.90 23.08
N ARG A 51 -23.67 -7.28 22.33
CA ARG A 51 -24.41 -6.10 22.77
C ARG A 51 -25.14 -6.32 24.10
N GLU A 52 -25.83 -7.45 24.25
CA GLU A 52 -26.58 -7.73 25.48
C GLU A 52 -25.68 -7.89 26.70
N LYS A 53 -24.55 -8.57 26.51
CA LYS A 53 -23.55 -8.78 27.56
C LYS A 53 -22.91 -7.44 27.96
N PHE A 54 -22.61 -6.59 26.99
CA PHE A 54 -22.04 -5.27 27.23
C PHE A 54 -23.00 -4.34 27.98
N ILE A 55 -24.29 -4.33 27.63
CA ILE A 55 -25.29 -3.47 28.31
C ILE A 55 -25.53 -3.91 29.76
N LYS A 56 -25.51 -5.22 30.02
CA LYS A 56 -25.74 -5.78 31.36
C LYS A 56 -24.52 -5.70 32.28
N ALA A 57 -23.33 -5.50 31.71
CA ALA A 57 -22.06 -5.45 32.44
C ALA A 57 -21.90 -4.16 33.27
N ASN A 58 -21.19 -4.27 34.39
CA ASN A 58 -20.85 -3.11 35.20
C ASN A 58 -19.78 -2.23 34.50
N PRO A 59 -19.51 -1.00 34.98
CA PRO A 59 -18.54 -0.11 34.33
C PRO A 59 -17.12 -0.71 34.18
N ILE A 60 -16.64 -1.44 35.18
CA ILE A 60 -15.28 -2.03 35.16
C ILE A 60 -15.21 -3.17 34.13
N GLU A 61 -16.22 -4.03 34.09
CA GLU A 61 -16.32 -5.11 33.12
C GLU A 61 -16.41 -4.60 31.69
N ARG A 62 -17.18 -3.51 31.46
CA ARG A 62 -17.26 -2.86 30.15
C ARG A 62 -15.90 -2.35 29.69
N GLU A 63 -15.16 -1.68 30.59
CA GLU A 63 -13.81 -1.19 30.29
C GLU A 63 -12.86 -2.33 29.93
N GLN A 64 -12.92 -3.45 30.65
CA GLN A 64 -12.11 -4.64 30.35
C GLN A 64 -12.47 -5.27 29.00
N MET A 65 -13.77 -5.38 28.68
CA MET A 65 -14.22 -5.90 27.38
C MET A 65 -13.71 -5.04 26.23
N LEU A 66 -13.82 -3.71 26.33
CA LEU A 66 -13.32 -2.78 25.32
C LEU A 66 -11.80 -2.82 25.21
N THR A 67 -11.10 -2.83 26.35
CA THR A 67 -9.63 -2.91 26.39
C THR A 67 -9.13 -4.16 25.68
N LYS A 68 -9.78 -5.30 25.92
CA LYS A 68 -9.44 -6.56 25.25
C LYS A 68 -9.58 -6.43 23.73
N VAL A 69 -10.73 -5.94 23.25
CA VAL A 69 -10.99 -5.76 21.81
C VAL A 69 -9.96 -4.83 21.17
N VAL A 70 -9.59 -3.75 21.85
CA VAL A 70 -8.57 -2.81 21.38
C VAL A 70 -7.19 -3.50 21.26
N ILE A 71 -6.78 -4.27 22.27
CA ILE A 71 -5.51 -5.02 22.23
C ILE A 71 -5.51 -6.03 21.08
N ASP A 72 -6.61 -6.78 20.92
CA ASP A 72 -6.75 -7.77 19.86
C ASP A 72 -6.70 -7.09 18.48
N LEU A 73 -7.33 -5.92 18.31
CA LEU A 73 -7.27 -5.13 17.07
C LEU A 73 -5.84 -4.69 16.75
N TYR A 74 -5.09 -4.19 17.73
CA TYR A 74 -3.69 -3.82 17.54
C TYR A 74 -2.83 -5.01 17.12
N SER A 75 -3.12 -6.20 17.65
CA SER A 75 -2.46 -7.44 17.25
C SER A 75 -2.73 -7.77 15.78
N SER A 76 -4.00 -7.77 15.36
CA SER A 76 -4.38 -8.04 13.97
C SER A 76 -3.80 -7.01 13.00
N MET A 77 -3.82 -5.72 13.34
CA MET A 77 -3.18 -4.67 12.54
C MET A 77 -1.68 -4.89 12.36
N LYS A 78 -0.99 -5.35 13.40
CA LYS A 78 0.44 -5.67 13.33
C LYS A 78 0.70 -6.83 12.38
N LEU A 79 -0.14 -7.87 12.40
CA LEU A 79 -0.03 -8.99 11.46
C LEU A 79 -0.24 -8.54 10.02
N TYR A 80 -1.23 -7.68 9.76
CA TYR A 80 -1.44 -7.10 8.42
C TYR A 80 -0.22 -6.31 7.95
N LYS A 81 0.38 -5.51 8.84
CA LYS A 81 1.59 -4.75 8.52
C LYS A 81 2.75 -5.67 8.13
N LEU A 82 2.95 -6.77 8.85
CA LEU A 82 3.99 -7.75 8.52
C LEU A 82 3.72 -8.43 7.18
N LYS A 83 2.46 -8.80 6.91
CA LYS A 83 2.06 -9.40 5.65
C LYS A 83 2.31 -8.46 4.47
N LEU A 84 1.94 -7.19 4.59
CA LEU A 84 2.21 -6.17 3.58
C LEU A 84 3.71 -5.99 3.34
N ALA A 85 4.53 -6.02 4.41
CA ALA A 85 5.98 -5.96 4.27
C ALA A 85 6.53 -7.16 3.49
N ASN A 86 6.05 -8.37 3.76
CA ASN A 86 6.45 -9.58 3.03
C ASN A 86 6.01 -9.54 1.55
N ILE A 87 4.83 -9.00 1.26
CA ILE A 87 4.37 -8.79 -0.13
C ILE A 87 5.29 -7.81 -0.85
N ALA A 88 5.65 -6.69 -0.21
CA ALA A 88 6.55 -5.71 -0.79
C ALA A 88 7.95 -6.29 -1.04
N GLU A 89 8.49 -7.07 -0.10
CA GLU A 89 9.77 -7.76 -0.27
C GLU A 89 9.74 -8.77 -1.43
N PHE A 90 8.64 -9.52 -1.54
CA PHE A 90 8.42 -10.44 -2.65
C PHE A 90 8.37 -9.72 -4.00
N ASP A 91 7.65 -8.60 -4.08
CA ASP A 91 7.54 -7.77 -5.29
C ASP A 91 8.90 -7.18 -5.69
N ASP A 92 9.65 -6.65 -4.72
CA ASP A 92 11.01 -6.15 -4.93
C ASP A 92 11.93 -7.24 -5.49
N ASN A 93 11.85 -8.46 -4.96
CA ASN A 93 12.66 -9.58 -5.42
C ASN A 93 12.25 -10.06 -6.82
N ALA A 94 10.95 -10.12 -7.10
CA ALA A 94 10.45 -10.45 -8.43
C ALA A 94 10.89 -9.42 -9.48
N SER A 95 10.88 -8.13 -9.13
CA SER A 95 11.30 -7.04 -10.02
C SER A 95 12.81 -7.02 -10.32
N LYS A 96 13.65 -7.57 -9.43
CA LYS A 96 15.10 -7.69 -9.63
C LYS A 96 15.45 -8.80 -10.61
N ILE A 97 14.74 -9.93 -10.56
CA ILE A 97 14.95 -11.07 -11.47
C ILE A 97 14.74 -10.67 -12.93
N VAL A 98 13.86 -9.70 -13.22
CA VAL A 98 13.61 -9.25 -14.59
C VAL A 98 14.62 -8.20 -15.09
N LYS A 99 15.49 -7.68 -14.22
CA LYS A 99 16.50 -6.66 -14.57
C LYS A 99 17.90 -7.23 -14.80
N GLU A 100 18.13 -8.51 -14.47
CA GLU A 100 19.35 -9.27 -14.79
C GLU A 100 19.19 -10.01 -16.13
#